data_AF-A0A379EDC2-F1
#
_entry.id   AF-A0A379EDC2-F1
#
_cell.length_a   1.000
_cell.length_b   1.000
_cell.length_c   1.000
_cell.angle_alpha   90.00
_cell.angle_beta   90.00
_cell.angle_gamma   90.00
#
_symmetry.space_group_name_H-M   'P 1'
#
loop_
_entity.id
_entity.type
_entity.pdbx_description
1 polymer ?
#
loop_
_entity_poly.entity_id
_entity_poly.type
_entity_poly.pdbx_seq_one_letter_code
_entity_poly.pdbx_strand_id
1 'polypeptide(L)'
;MTPLKKPSLADWSSRLVETVGRFPVTFVYIVLATVHLWFVCGKMSEGDYTCIDFLADLLTLGGIVLSYMLHLFMEGRAGGRRHVVMLSANIVWIAVCSFFACRYPLDGAMTAACIACCVAVAVSLFIVPFRRLGDDRPAISFAIGFLGRAGLAIAVSGLLFLGLELLVLSFFYLFGAQVSDSHFLYLLVFCFVFLAPTLVVVQTPSAEKNRTPRDWMQHRFMNGVIHFLLLPLLFAYLATLYLYVFKIILEWTLPDGWVSWLVTALMFLTVIVVHLLYPVRFQAEDRRFDRRVLRWLPLVVLPLLVLMTIGIVRRFSDYGVSVLRVYLLAFNVWCYAVCIGLCVTRAKWLWWIGGSFAGALLLLSVLPYNVYSFTCGQLCRDIRSLAEEKGIRHFPMRDAELKQIWEGPEDGQSQLLEDKLVYLYTHYDTTDISRVVDAKTVSMQDFLSGEPSFTTVNDMYYFNIQCSASDSVLGIPKGYAAFRTVRYDYETGFLPCYVKHDTLSVTIPYQYRGRKTADTVRMPVAKLKELNESRIQHPALFYGRHTCLYLTGLTCYEEEKDENGFLSGILFVK
;
A
#
# COMPACT_ATOMS: atom_id res chain seq x y z
N MET A 1 20.65 16.21 -41.50
CA MET A 1 19.63 15.30 -40.95
C MET A 1 19.72 13.99 -41.72
N THR A 2 20.34 12.95 -41.16
CA THR A 2 20.28 11.60 -41.74
C THR A 2 18.86 11.07 -41.59
N PRO A 3 18.23 10.53 -42.64
CA PRO A 3 16.88 9.99 -42.52
C PRO A 3 16.88 8.84 -41.50
N LEU A 4 15.95 8.91 -40.54
CA LEU A 4 15.64 7.81 -39.63
C LEU A 4 15.21 6.61 -40.48
N LYS A 5 16.14 5.67 -40.71
CA LYS A 5 15.87 4.39 -41.35
C LYS A 5 14.79 3.70 -40.51
N LYS A 6 13.57 3.57 -41.04
CA LYS A 6 12.48 2.87 -40.36
C LYS A 6 12.96 1.44 -40.09
N PRO A 7 13.05 0.99 -38.83
CA PRO A 7 13.49 -0.37 -38.55
C PRO A 7 12.50 -1.34 -39.18
N SER A 8 13.01 -2.28 -39.97
CA SER A 8 12.22 -3.37 -40.53
C SER A 8 11.80 -4.35 -39.42
N LEU A 9 10.78 -5.17 -39.65
CA LEU A 9 10.40 -6.24 -38.71
C LEU A 9 11.57 -7.22 -38.44
N ALA A 10 12.46 -7.42 -39.43
CA ALA A 10 13.69 -8.20 -39.28
C ALA A 10 14.73 -7.51 -38.37
N ASP A 11 14.79 -6.18 -38.37
CA ASP A 11 15.65 -5.42 -37.44
C ASP A 11 15.12 -5.50 -36.00
N TRP A 12 13.80 -5.63 -35.82
CA TRP A 12 13.20 -5.81 -34.50
C TRP A 12 13.42 -7.23 -33.97
N SER A 13 13.22 -8.26 -34.80
CA SER A 13 13.43 -9.65 -34.38
C SER A 13 14.90 -9.92 -34.05
N SER A 14 15.84 -9.41 -34.85
CA SER A 14 17.28 -9.53 -34.56
C SER A 14 17.67 -8.83 -33.26
N ARG A 15 17.16 -7.61 -33.01
CA ARG A 15 17.37 -6.91 -31.73
C ARG A 15 16.78 -7.65 -30.53
N LEU A 16 15.61 -8.25 -30.68
CA LEU A 16 14.99 -9.07 -29.64
C LEU A 16 15.86 -10.28 -29.32
N VAL A 17 16.31 -11.02 -30.33
CA VAL A 17 17.20 -12.19 -30.15
C VAL A 17 18.52 -11.79 -29.49
N GLU A 18 19.14 -10.70 -29.93
CA GLU A 18 20.38 -10.17 -29.34
C GLU A 18 20.16 -9.76 -27.87
N THR A 19 19.04 -9.11 -27.56
CA THR A 19 18.70 -8.67 -26.20
C THR A 19 18.40 -9.86 -25.29
N VAL A 20 17.67 -10.87 -25.78
CA VAL A 20 17.38 -12.10 -25.02
C VAL A 20 18.68 -12.86 -24.74
N GLY A 21 19.61 -12.90 -25.71
CA GLY A 21 20.96 -13.43 -25.50
C GLY A 21 21.78 -12.62 -24.50
N ARG A 22 21.56 -11.31 -24.42
CA ARG A 22 22.21 -10.42 -23.44
C ARG A 22 21.62 -10.58 -22.03
N PHE A 23 20.30 -10.65 -21.86
CA PHE A 23 19.62 -10.68 -20.55
C PHE A 23 18.81 -11.98 -20.29
N PRO A 24 19.39 -13.18 -20.43
CA PRO A 24 18.61 -14.43 -20.40
C PRO A 24 17.88 -14.66 -19.07
N VAL A 25 18.57 -14.41 -17.94
CA VAL A 25 18.00 -14.61 -16.59
C VAL A 25 16.85 -13.63 -16.31
N THR A 26 16.96 -12.38 -16.78
CA THR A 26 15.88 -11.38 -16.61
C THR A 26 14.64 -11.78 -17.39
N PHE A 27 14.78 -12.29 -18.61
CA PHE A 27 13.64 -12.79 -19.38
C PHE A 27 12.99 -14.02 -18.74
N VAL A 28 13.78 -14.93 -18.15
CA VAL A 28 13.23 -16.06 -17.38
C VAL A 28 12.38 -15.55 -16.22
N TYR A 29 12.85 -14.57 -15.44
CA TYR A 29 12.06 -13.97 -14.37
C TYR A 29 10.79 -13.27 -14.87
N ILE A 30 10.84 -12.57 -16.01
CA ILE A 30 9.66 -11.93 -16.63
C ILE A 30 8.60 -12.97 -16.99
N VAL A 31 9.01 -14.06 -17.65
CA VAL A 31 8.08 -15.15 -18.04
C VAL A 31 7.51 -15.83 -16.81
N LEU A 32 8.35 -16.18 -15.82
CA LEU A 32 7.89 -16.80 -14.57
C LEU A 32 6.92 -15.90 -13.80
N ALA A 33 7.20 -14.59 -13.69
CA ALA A 33 6.30 -13.63 -13.05
C ALA A 33 4.94 -13.57 -13.75
N THR A 34 4.94 -13.56 -15.09
CA THR A 34 3.71 -13.48 -15.89
C THR A 34 2.84 -14.72 -15.72
N VAL A 35 3.44 -15.91 -15.85
CA VAL A 35 2.72 -17.18 -15.72
C VAL A 35 2.21 -17.38 -14.30
N HIS A 36 3.01 -17.03 -13.29
CA HIS A 36 2.61 -17.14 -11.88
C HIS A 36 1.45 -16.18 -11.55
N LEU A 37 1.54 -14.91 -11.96
CA LEU A 37 0.46 -13.95 -11.71
C LEU A 37 -0.83 -14.31 -12.44
N TRP A 38 -0.78 -14.93 -13.62
CA TRP A 38 -1.99 -15.49 -14.24
C TRP A 38 -2.64 -16.59 -13.38
N PHE A 39 -1.85 -17.49 -12.79
CA PHE A 39 -2.39 -18.50 -11.90
C PHE A 39 -2.98 -17.90 -10.61
N VAL A 40 -2.29 -16.91 -10.03
CA VAL A 40 -2.75 -16.19 -8.84
C VAL A 40 -4.04 -15.41 -9.09
N CYS A 41 -4.17 -14.73 -10.24
CA CYS A 41 -5.38 -13.98 -10.58
C CYS A 41 -6.63 -14.87 -10.61
N GLY A 42 -6.50 -16.15 -11.00
CA GLY A 42 -7.60 -17.11 -10.91
C GLY A 42 -7.98 -17.45 -9.47
N LYS A 43 -6.98 -17.67 -8.60
CA LYS A 43 -7.18 -18.01 -7.18
C LYS A 43 -7.68 -16.84 -6.32
N MET A 44 -7.30 -15.61 -6.67
CA MET A 44 -7.67 -14.41 -5.89
C MET A 44 -9.19 -14.22 -5.82
N SER A 45 -9.92 -14.66 -6.85
CA SER A 45 -11.38 -14.67 -6.87
C SER A 45 -12.00 -15.67 -5.87
N GLU A 46 -11.23 -16.65 -5.40
CA GLU A 46 -11.66 -17.71 -4.47
C GLU A 46 -11.11 -17.51 -3.05
N GLY A 47 -10.27 -16.49 -2.81
CA GLY A 47 -9.68 -16.19 -1.50
C GLY A 47 -8.51 -17.10 -1.08
N ASP A 48 -8.01 -17.97 -1.97
CA ASP A 48 -7.02 -19.01 -1.68
C ASP A 48 -5.56 -18.56 -1.94
N TYR A 49 -5.17 -17.40 -1.39
CA TYR A 49 -3.81 -16.86 -1.56
C TYR A 49 -2.88 -17.40 -0.48
N THR A 50 -1.87 -18.17 -0.89
CA THR A 50 -1.01 -18.92 0.03
C THR A 50 0.37 -18.27 0.22
N CYS A 51 1.12 -18.74 1.22
CA CYS A 51 2.51 -18.34 1.44
C CYS A 51 3.43 -18.68 0.24
N ILE A 52 3.10 -19.71 -0.54
CA ILE A 52 3.85 -20.09 -1.75
C ILE A 52 3.58 -19.09 -2.88
N ASP A 53 2.34 -18.60 -2.99
CA ASP A 53 1.98 -17.58 -3.98
C ASP A 53 2.70 -16.26 -3.66
N PHE A 54 2.74 -15.87 -2.38
CA PHE A 54 3.54 -14.73 -1.91
C PHE A 54 5.04 -14.88 -2.19
N LEU A 55 5.61 -16.07 -1.92
CA LEU A 55 7.02 -16.37 -2.19
C LEU A 55 7.34 -16.15 -3.67
N ALA A 56 6.50 -16.69 -4.55
CA ALA A 56 6.70 -16.64 -5.98
C ALA A 56 6.51 -15.21 -6.53
N ASP A 57 5.55 -14.43 -6.04
CA ASP A 57 5.39 -13.01 -6.40
C ASP A 57 6.64 -12.19 -6.04
N LEU A 58 7.10 -12.29 -4.79
CA LEU A 58 8.26 -11.54 -4.31
C LEU A 58 9.54 -11.97 -5.03
N LEU A 59 9.73 -13.28 -5.23
CA LEU A 59 10.89 -13.85 -5.90
C LEU A 59 10.96 -13.42 -7.36
N THR A 60 9.85 -13.51 -8.10
CA THR A 60 9.83 -13.24 -9.54
C THR A 60 9.89 -11.75 -9.83
N LEU A 61 9.07 -10.91 -9.19
CA LEU A 61 9.06 -9.46 -9.41
C LEU A 61 10.36 -8.79 -8.96
N GLY A 62 10.84 -9.12 -7.76
CA GLY A 62 12.14 -8.62 -7.30
C GLY A 62 13.32 -9.21 -8.08
N GLY A 63 13.18 -10.45 -8.56
CA GLY A 63 14.16 -11.13 -9.40
C GLY A 63 14.39 -10.43 -10.74
N ILE A 64 13.34 -9.84 -11.36
CA ILE A 64 13.48 -9.03 -12.58
C ILE A 64 14.46 -7.87 -12.34
N VAL A 65 14.25 -7.09 -11.27
CA VAL A 65 15.05 -5.91 -10.94
C VAL A 65 16.47 -6.32 -10.54
N LEU A 66 16.60 -7.35 -9.69
CA LEU A 66 17.88 -7.85 -9.22
C LEU A 66 18.73 -8.41 -10.37
N SER A 67 18.16 -9.28 -11.22
CA SER A 67 18.85 -9.87 -12.37
C SER A 67 19.30 -8.79 -13.36
N TYR A 68 18.43 -7.82 -13.64
CA TYR A 68 18.76 -6.69 -14.51
C TYR A 68 19.92 -5.84 -13.94
N MET A 69 19.86 -5.49 -12.65
CA MET A 69 20.91 -4.74 -11.96
C MET A 69 22.24 -5.49 -11.95
N LEU A 70 22.25 -6.78 -11.60
CA LEU A 70 23.45 -7.61 -11.55
C LEU A 70 24.08 -7.75 -12.93
N HIS A 71 23.27 -7.93 -13.98
CA HIS A 71 23.78 -8.00 -15.33
C HIS A 71 24.50 -6.70 -15.71
N LEU A 72 23.87 -5.55 -15.50
CA LEU A 72 24.47 -4.23 -15.78
C LEU A 72 25.75 -3.98 -14.98
N PHE A 73 25.78 -4.40 -13.72
CA PHE A 73 26.96 -4.28 -12.88
C PHE A 73 28.13 -5.13 -13.39
N MET A 74 27.85 -6.35 -13.86
CA MET A 74 28.86 -7.28 -14.37
C MET A 74 29.21 -7.07 -15.84
N GLU A 75 28.44 -6.27 -16.56
CA GLU A 75 28.69 -5.92 -17.95
C GLU A 75 30.08 -5.26 -18.09
N GLY A 76 30.95 -5.80 -18.95
CA GLY A 76 32.33 -5.33 -19.08
C GLY A 76 33.31 -5.86 -18.01
N ARG A 77 32.93 -6.86 -17.21
CA ARG A 77 33.88 -7.65 -16.39
C ARG A 77 34.15 -9.00 -17.05
N ALA A 78 35.41 -9.27 -17.38
CA ALA A 78 35.84 -10.58 -17.85
C ALA A 78 36.10 -11.54 -16.68
N GLY A 79 35.75 -12.82 -16.85
CA GLY A 79 36.17 -13.93 -15.97
C GLY A 79 35.05 -14.69 -15.25
N GLY A 80 35.35 -15.94 -14.85
CA GLY A 80 34.42 -16.88 -14.20
C GLY A 80 33.80 -16.39 -12.88
N ARG A 81 34.40 -15.40 -12.21
CA ARG A 81 33.82 -14.74 -11.03
C ARG A 81 32.46 -14.08 -11.32
N ARG A 82 32.15 -13.81 -12.60
CA ARG A 82 30.86 -13.26 -13.02
C ARG A 82 29.69 -14.17 -12.64
N HIS A 83 29.78 -15.45 -12.99
CA HIS A 83 28.72 -16.40 -12.71
C HIS A 83 28.59 -16.68 -11.21
N VAL A 84 29.72 -16.70 -10.48
CA VAL A 84 29.73 -16.87 -9.02
C VAL A 84 28.97 -15.74 -8.32
N VAL A 85 29.23 -14.47 -8.66
CA VAL A 85 28.54 -13.32 -8.05
C VAL A 85 27.04 -13.31 -8.37
N MET A 86 26.68 -13.63 -9.62
CA MET A 86 25.26 -13.74 -9.99
C MET A 86 24.57 -14.88 -9.24
N LEU A 87 25.20 -16.04 -9.14
CA LEU A 87 24.64 -17.18 -8.41
C LEU A 87 24.50 -16.88 -6.92
N SER A 88 25.53 -16.31 -6.27
CA SER A 88 25.47 -15.96 -4.86
C SER A 88 24.38 -14.93 -4.55
N ALA A 89 24.20 -13.93 -5.43
CA ALA A 89 23.17 -12.91 -5.23
C ALA A 89 21.75 -13.49 -5.38
N ASN A 90 21.53 -14.41 -6.32
CA ASN A 90 20.25 -15.10 -6.46
C ASN A 90 19.97 -16.03 -5.27
N ILE A 91 20.98 -16.74 -4.74
CA ILE A 91 20.83 -17.57 -3.53
C ILE A 91 20.42 -16.71 -2.33
N VAL A 92 21.08 -15.57 -2.13
CA VAL A 92 20.73 -14.62 -1.05
C VAL A 92 19.32 -14.09 -1.25
N TRP A 93 18.93 -13.74 -2.48
CA TRP A 93 17.57 -13.27 -2.76
C TRP A 93 16.51 -14.33 -2.46
N ILE A 94 16.72 -15.57 -2.89
CA ILE A 94 15.84 -16.70 -2.56
C ILE A 94 15.73 -16.87 -1.05
N ALA A 95 16.84 -16.82 -0.31
CA ALA A 95 16.82 -16.94 1.15
C ALA A 95 16.00 -15.81 1.82
N VAL A 96 16.13 -14.57 1.33
CA VAL A 96 15.34 -13.43 1.80
C VAL A 96 13.85 -13.61 1.48
N CYS A 97 13.51 -14.03 0.26
CA CYS A 97 12.12 -14.28 -0.12
C CYS A 97 11.51 -15.43 0.70
N SER A 98 12.24 -16.52 0.91
CA SER A 98 11.83 -17.64 1.75
C SER A 98 11.62 -17.23 3.20
N PHE A 99 12.48 -16.37 3.75
CA PHE A 99 12.32 -15.84 5.11
C PHE A 99 10.98 -15.10 5.28
N PHE A 100 10.62 -14.21 4.35
CA PHE A 100 9.34 -13.51 4.41
C PHE A 100 8.15 -14.44 4.16
N ALA A 101 8.26 -15.38 3.22
CA ALA A 101 7.19 -16.33 2.92
C ALA A 101 6.87 -17.26 4.10
N CYS A 102 7.88 -17.70 4.87
CA CYS A 102 7.66 -18.50 6.08
C CYS A 102 6.92 -17.74 7.20
N ARG A 103 6.75 -16.43 7.07
CA ARG A 103 6.04 -15.56 8.02
C ARG A 103 4.76 -14.97 7.42
N TYR A 104 4.26 -15.54 6.33
CA TYR A 104 3.00 -15.11 5.74
C TYR A 104 1.80 -15.70 6.51
N PRO A 105 0.71 -14.95 6.78
CA PRO A 105 0.51 -13.52 6.45
C PRO A 105 1.44 -12.61 7.26
N LEU A 106 1.97 -11.57 6.62
CA LEU A 106 2.98 -10.71 7.23
C LEU A 106 2.35 -9.77 8.26
N ASP A 107 2.83 -9.84 9.51
CA ASP A 107 2.54 -8.83 10.53
C ASP A 107 3.00 -7.43 10.07
N GLY A 108 2.49 -6.37 10.69
CA GLY A 108 2.82 -4.99 10.30
C GLY A 108 4.33 -4.70 10.26
N ALA A 109 5.07 -5.23 11.24
CA ALA A 109 6.53 -5.10 11.31
C ALA A 109 7.24 -5.79 10.12
N MET A 110 6.80 -7.01 9.78
CA MET A 110 7.37 -7.79 8.69
C MET A 110 7.00 -7.20 7.33
N THR A 111 5.81 -6.64 7.20
CA THR A 111 5.37 -5.88 6.02
C THR A 111 6.28 -4.69 5.78
N ALA A 112 6.57 -3.88 6.80
CA ALA A 112 7.48 -2.75 6.68
C ALA A 112 8.92 -3.17 6.33
N ALA A 113 9.41 -4.28 6.90
CA ALA A 113 10.72 -4.85 6.56
C ALA A 113 10.78 -5.34 5.11
N CYS A 114 9.73 -6.01 4.63
CA CYS A 114 9.61 -6.46 3.24
C CYS A 114 9.64 -5.27 2.27
N ILE A 115 8.85 -4.22 2.55
CA ILE A 115 8.84 -2.99 1.75
C ILE A 115 10.24 -2.34 1.74
N ALA A 116 10.91 -2.24 2.89
CA ALA A 116 12.26 -1.69 2.97
C ALA A 116 13.27 -2.47 2.11
N CYS A 117 13.18 -3.81 2.10
CA CYS A 117 13.99 -4.66 1.22
C CYS A 117 13.71 -4.40 -0.26
N CYS A 118 12.44 -4.31 -0.68
CA CYS A 118 12.06 -3.99 -2.05
C CYS A 118 12.57 -2.61 -2.49
N VAL A 119 12.41 -1.59 -1.64
CA VAL A 119 12.94 -0.24 -1.89
C VAL A 119 14.46 -0.26 -2.00
N ALA A 120 15.16 -1.00 -1.14
CA ALA A 120 16.60 -1.12 -1.19
C ALA A 120 17.09 -1.76 -2.51
N VAL A 121 16.42 -2.83 -2.97
CA VAL A 121 16.73 -3.45 -4.27
C VAL A 121 16.48 -2.48 -5.42
N ALA A 122 15.35 -1.76 -5.42
CA ALA A 122 15.02 -0.76 -6.44
C ALA A 122 16.03 0.40 -6.48
N VAL A 123 16.41 0.95 -5.33
CA VAL A 123 17.42 2.02 -5.25
C VAL A 123 18.80 1.53 -5.68
N SER A 124 19.14 0.28 -5.37
CA SER A 124 20.43 -0.31 -5.73
C SER A 124 20.65 -0.37 -7.25
N LEU A 125 19.58 -0.47 -8.05
CA LEU A 125 19.64 -0.44 -9.52
C LEU A 125 20.36 0.80 -10.07
N PHE A 126 20.15 1.96 -9.44
CA PHE A 126 20.71 3.22 -9.93
C PHE A 126 22.12 3.50 -9.38
N ILE A 127 22.54 2.81 -8.32
CA ILE A 127 23.80 3.08 -7.61
C ILE A 127 24.86 2.02 -7.92
N VAL A 128 24.51 0.74 -7.78
CA VAL A 128 25.48 -0.39 -7.82
C VAL A 128 26.21 -0.47 -9.17
N PRO A 129 25.55 -0.37 -10.34
CA PRO A 129 26.24 -0.47 -11.63
C PRO A 129 27.31 0.61 -11.86
N PHE A 130 27.16 1.78 -11.23
CA PHE A 130 27.99 2.96 -11.51
C PHE A 130 28.97 3.34 -10.39
N ARG A 131 28.91 2.68 -9.23
CA ARG A 131 29.72 2.99 -8.04
C ARG A 131 31.23 3.11 -8.28
N ARG A 132 31.78 2.37 -9.26
CA ARG A 132 33.23 2.35 -9.55
C ARG A 132 33.71 3.46 -10.50
N LEU A 133 32.81 4.23 -11.12
CA LEU A 133 33.22 5.28 -12.06
C LEU A 133 33.72 6.56 -11.37
N GLY A 134 33.57 6.69 -10.06
CA GLY A 134 34.06 7.86 -9.32
C GLY A 134 33.39 9.18 -9.74
N ASP A 135 32.27 9.11 -10.46
CA ASP A 135 31.45 10.23 -10.90
C ASP A 135 29.98 9.79 -10.93
N ASP A 136 29.08 10.69 -10.54
CA ASP A 136 27.65 10.44 -10.45
C ASP A 136 26.90 10.78 -11.75
N ARG A 137 27.53 11.50 -12.69
CA ARG A 137 26.91 11.85 -13.97
C ARG A 137 26.43 10.62 -14.76
N PRO A 138 27.20 9.51 -14.87
CA PRO A 138 26.72 8.30 -15.55
C PRO A 138 25.50 7.68 -14.87
N ALA A 139 25.47 7.65 -13.53
CA ALA A 139 24.36 7.11 -12.75
C ALA A 139 23.07 7.91 -12.96
N ILE A 140 23.16 9.24 -12.90
CA ILE A 140 22.01 10.13 -13.09
C ILE A 140 21.54 10.12 -14.56
N SER A 141 22.47 10.09 -15.52
CA SER A 141 22.13 9.97 -16.94
C SER A 141 21.42 8.65 -17.23
N PHE A 142 21.90 7.55 -16.65
CA PHE A 142 21.24 6.26 -16.71
C PHE A 142 19.85 6.30 -16.07
N ALA A 143 19.71 6.90 -14.88
CA ALA A 143 18.42 7.02 -14.20
C ALA A 143 17.40 7.79 -15.05
N ILE A 144 17.75 8.98 -15.56
CA ILE A 144 16.86 9.78 -16.43
C ILE A 144 16.50 9.00 -17.70
N GLY A 145 17.48 8.35 -18.34
CA GLY A 145 17.24 7.52 -19.52
C GLY A 145 16.36 6.30 -19.23
N PHE A 146 16.54 5.65 -18.08
CA PHE A 146 15.74 4.53 -17.61
C PHE A 146 14.30 4.97 -17.34
N LEU A 147 14.08 6.08 -16.62
CA LEU A 147 12.75 6.64 -16.37
C LEU A 147 12.04 7.00 -17.68
N GLY A 148 12.74 7.60 -18.65
CA GLY A 148 12.16 7.91 -19.96
C GLY A 148 11.74 6.66 -20.74
N ARG A 149 12.56 5.60 -20.73
CA ARG A 149 12.24 4.31 -21.36
C ARG A 149 11.12 3.57 -20.64
N ALA A 150 11.10 3.59 -19.31
CA ALA A 150 10.06 3.00 -18.50
C ALA A 150 8.72 3.72 -18.73
N GLY A 151 8.72 5.05 -18.76
CA GLY A 151 7.54 5.85 -19.11
C GLY A 151 7.01 5.55 -20.51
N LEU A 152 7.90 5.44 -21.50
CA LEU A 152 7.50 5.03 -22.86
C LEU A 152 6.95 3.60 -22.89
N ALA A 153 7.58 2.65 -22.19
CA ALA A 153 7.14 1.27 -22.12
C ALA A 153 5.76 1.12 -21.45
N ILE A 154 5.53 1.85 -20.35
CA ILE A 154 4.24 1.92 -19.65
C ILE A 154 3.19 2.54 -20.56
N ALA A 155 3.48 3.65 -21.25
CA ALA A 155 2.54 4.30 -22.15
C ALA A 155 2.14 3.39 -23.33
N VAL A 156 3.12 2.71 -23.96
CA VAL A 156 2.86 1.75 -25.04
C VAL A 156 2.05 0.55 -24.53
N SER A 157 2.39 0.02 -23.37
CA SER A 157 1.69 -1.12 -22.77
C SER A 157 0.27 -0.76 -22.33
N GLY A 158 0.08 0.45 -21.80
CA GLY A 158 -1.23 0.97 -21.43
C GLY A 158 -2.12 1.25 -22.64
N LEU A 159 -1.55 1.80 -23.74
CA LEU A 159 -2.30 1.99 -24.98
C LEU A 159 -2.72 0.64 -25.58
N LEU A 160 -1.84 -0.36 -25.55
CA LEU A 160 -2.17 -1.71 -25.99
C LEU A 160 -3.25 -2.34 -25.10
N PHE A 161 -3.12 -2.23 -23.78
CA PHE A 161 -4.10 -2.70 -22.80
C PHE A 161 -5.48 -2.11 -23.10
N LEU A 162 -5.59 -0.78 -23.16
CA LEU A 162 -6.84 -0.10 -23.48
C LEU A 162 -7.42 -0.49 -24.85
N GLY A 163 -6.56 -0.66 -25.86
CA GLY A 163 -7.00 -1.10 -27.19
C GLY A 163 -7.55 -2.52 -27.20
N LEU A 164 -6.90 -3.44 -26.48
CA LEU A 164 -7.35 -4.84 -26.35
C LEU A 164 -8.59 -4.96 -25.46
N GLU A 165 -8.69 -4.15 -24.41
CA GLU A 165 -9.88 -4.04 -23.57
C GLU A 165 -11.11 -3.60 -24.36
N LEU A 166 -10.99 -2.51 -25.12
CA LEU A 166 -12.06 -2.03 -25.99
C LEU A 166 -12.46 -3.07 -27.05
N LEU A 167 -11.49 -3.85 -27.55
CA LEU A 167 -11.76 -4.94 -28.48
C LEU A 167 -12.60 -6.03 -27.80
N VAL A 168 -12.20 -6.51 -26.63
CA VAL A 168 -12.95 -7.54 -25.87
C VAL A 168 -14.36 -7.05 -25.54
N LEU A 169 -14.50 -5.81 -25.07
CA LEU A 169 -15.79 -5.20 -24.80
C LEU A 169 -16.68 -5.09 -26.06
N SER A 170 -16.08 -4.76 -27.20
CA SER A 170 -16.79 -4.76 -28.49
C SER A 170 -17.27 -6.17 -28.84
N PHE A 171 -16.48 -7.21 -28.59
CA PHE A 171 -16.91 -8.59 -28.82
C PHE A 171 -18.09 -8.98 -27.92
N PHE A 172 -18.07 -8.56 -26.65
CA PHE A 172 -19.17 -8.77 -25.71
C PHE A 172 -20.47 -8.12 -26.22
N TYR A 173 -20.44 -6.84 -26.61
CA TYR A 173 -21.65 -6.12 -27.04
C TYR A 173 -22.13 -6.49 -28.45
N LEU A 174 -21.21 -6.73 -29.41
CA LEU A 174 -21.60 -7.01 -30.81
C LEU A 174 -22.01 -8.47 -31.02
N PHE A 175 -21.35 -9.40 -30.33
CA PHE A 175 -21.55 -10.85 -30.56
C PHE A 175 -22.20 -11.56 -29.37
N GLY A 176 -22.50 -10.85 -28.28
CA GLY A 176 -23.08 -11.44 -27.07
C GLY A 176 -22.16 -12.47 -26.39
N ALA A 177 -20.85 -12.39 -26.62
CA ALA A 177 -19.88 -13.33 -26.09
C ALA A 177 -19.75 -13.17 -24.57
N GLN A 178 -20.05 -14.21 -23.78
CA GLN A 178 -19.85 -14.18 -22.33
C GLN A 178 -18.35 -14.31 -22.00
N VAL A 179 -17.72 -13.21 -21.62
CA VAL A 179 -16.32 -13.16 -21.18
C VAL A 179 -16.31 -13.00 -19.66
N SER A 180 -15.54 -13.84 -18.96
CA SER A 180 -15.37 -13.74 -17.49
C SER A 180 -14.52 -12.52 -17.11
N ASP A 181 -14.85 -11.88 -16.00
CA ASP A 181 -14.13 -10.71 -15.46
C ASP A 181 -12.63 -10.97 -15.20
N SER A 182 -12.20 -12.23 -15.07
CA SER A 182 -10.78 -12.58 -14.90
C SER A 182 -9.91 -12.25 -16.12
N HIS A 183 -10.50 -12.10 -17.32
CA HIS A 183 -9.74 -11.79 -18.55
C HIS A 183 -9.09 -10.40 -18.49
N PHE A 184 -9.77 -9.42 -17.88
CA PHE A 184 -9.25 -8.07 -17.69
C PHE A 184 -7.93 -8.10 -16.89
N LEU A 185 -7.89 -8.90 -15.83
CA LEU A 185 -6.69 -9.09 -15.01
C LEU A 185 -5.56 -9.80 -15.79
N TYR A 186 -5.87 -10.83 -16.58
CA TYR A 186 -4.85 -11.51 -17.38
C TYR A 186 -4.21 -10.59 -18.42
N LEU A 187 -5.02 -9.74 -19.06
CA LEU A 187 -4.56 -8.76 -20.02
C LEU A 187 -3.70 -7.69 -19.35
N LEU A 188 -4.11 -7.21 -18.17
CA LEU A 188 -3.34 -6.27 -17.35
C LEU A 188 -1.96 -6.86 -16.99
N VAL A 189 -1.91 -8.10 -16.50
CA VAL A 189 -0.66 -8.81 -16.20
C VAL A 189 0.23 -8.93 -17.44
N PHE A 190 -0.33 -9.32 -18.58
CA PHE A 190 0.43 -9.40 -19.83
C PHE A 190 1.03 -8.04 -20.24
N CYS A 191 0.26 -6.97 -20.19
CA CYS A 191 0.72 -5.64 -20.60
C CYS A 191 1.77 -5.08 -19.62
N PHE A 192 1.56 -5.17 -18.31
CA PHE A 192 2.43 -4.49 -17.34
C PHE A 192 3.54 -5.35 -16.74
N VAL A 193 3.42 -6.68 -16.75
CA VAL A 193 4.44 -7.59 -16.20
C VAL A 193 5.28 -8.23 -17.31
N PHE A 194 4.68 -8.58 -18.44
CA PHE A 194 5.42 -9.14 -19.57
C PHE A 194 5.95 -8.05 -20.50
N LEU A 195 5.05 -7.24 -21.08
CA LEU A 195 5.39 -6.32 -22.16
C LEU A 195 6.22 -5.12 -21.66
N ALA A 196 5.78 -4.41 -20.61
CA ALA A 196 6.48 -3.22 -20.14
C ALA A 196 7.94 -3.49 -19.71
N PRO A 197 8.26 -4.51 -18.89
CA PRO A 197 9.65 -4.81 -18.53
C PRO A 197 10.48 -5.29 -19.74
N THR A 198 9.89 -6.08 -20.64
CA THR A 198 10.54 -6.51 -21.89
C THR A 198 10.95 -5.31 -22.74
N LEU A 199 10.05 -4.34 -22.93
CA LEU A 199 10.35 -3.13 -23.68
C LEU A 199 11.46 -2.29 -23.04
N VAL A 200 11.53 -2.22 -21.71
CA VAL A 200 12.61 -1.52 -21.00
C VAL A 200 13.96 -2.23 -21.23
N VAL A 201 13.99 -3.56 -21.12
CA VAL A 201 15.21 -4.36 -21.30
C VAL A 201 15.72 -4.25 -22.75
N VAL A 202 14.83 -4.33 -23.75
CA VAL A 202 15.18 -4.18 -25.19
C VAL A 202 15.72 -2.79 -25.53
N GLN A 203 15.23 -1.75 -24.87
CA GLN A 203 15.71 -0.37 -25.08
C GLN A 203 16.98 -0.05 -24.27
N THR A 204 17.55 -1.02 -23.54
CA THR A 204 18.73 -0.80 -22.71
C THR A 204 19.99 -0.67 -23.59
N PRO A 205 20.73 0.45 -23.52
CA PRO A 205 21.90 0.70 -24.38
C PRO A 205 23.06 -0.22 -24.00
N SER A 206 24.05 -0.36 -24.88
CA SER A 206 25.31 -1.05 -24.60
C SER A 206 26.03 -0.43 -23.37
N ALA A 207 26.78 -1.25 -22.64
CA ALA A 207 27.56 -0.87 -21.46
C ALA A 207 28.39 0.41 -21.66
N GLU A 208 29.04 0.53 -22.81
CA GLU A 208 29.92 1.64 -23.13
C GLU A 208 29.13 2.97 -23.18
N LYS A 209 27.98 2.95 -23.86
CA LYS A 209 27.07 4.10 -23.96
C LYS A 209 26.39 4.45 -22.64
N ASN A 210 26.18 3.48 -21.75
CA ASN A 210 25.66 3.73 -20.40
C ASN A 210 26.70 4.39 -19.48
N ARG A 211 28.00 4.19 -19.75
CA ARG A 211 29.10 4.74 -18.95
C ARG A 211 29.54 6.12 -19.42
N THR A 212 29.29 6.48 -20.68
CA THR A 212 29.57 7.83 -21.18
C THR A 212 28.60 8.84 -20.58
N PRO A 213 29.08 9.89 -19.88
CA PRO A 213 28.21 10.91 -19.33
C PRO A 213 27.54 11.68 -20.48
N ARG A 214 26.21 11.78 -20.44
CA ARG A 214 25.42 12.59 -21.37
C ARG A 214 24.81 13.77 -20.62
N ASP A 215 25.00 14.97 -21.15
CA ASP A 215 24.40 16.18 -20.60
C ASP A 215 22.93 16.29 -21.00
N TRP A 216 22.02 15.87 -20.11
CA TRP A 216 20.58 15.94 -20.38
C TRP A 216 20.05 17.39 -20.43
N MET A 217 20.72 18.34 -19.79
CA MET A 217 20.36 19.77 -19.86
C MET A 217 20.61 20.40 -21.23
N GLN A 218 21.32 19.71 -22.14
CA GLN A 218 21.42 20.14 -23.55
C GLN A 218 20.12 19.87 -24.31
N HIS A 219 19.28 18.93 -23.86
CA HIS A 219 17.95 18.71 -24.46
C HIS A 219 17.00 19.84 -24.06
N ARG A 220 16.49 20.58 -25.05
CA ARG A 220 15.57 21.72 -24.86
C ARG A 220 14.35 21.37 -24.00
N PHE A 221 13.79 20.18 -24.17
CA PHE A 221 12.65 19.70 -23.37
C PHE A 221 13.00 19.58 -21.90
N MET A 222 14.07 18.86 -21.55
CA MET A 222 14.47 18.64 -20.15
C MET A 222 14.89 19.95 -19.48
N ASN A 223 15.62 20.81 -20.18
CA ASN A 223 15.96 22.13 -19.68
C ASN A 223 14.70 22.98 -19.43
N GLY A 224 13.71 22.89 -20.31
CA GLY A 224 12.42 23.54 -20.15
C GLY A 224 11.64 23.04 -18.93
N VAL A 225 11.52 21.72 -18.76
CA VAL A 225 10.86 21.10 -17.60
C VAL A 225 11.52 21.55 -16.28
N ILE A 226 12.84 21.59 -16.23
CA ILE A 226 13.56 22.02 -15.03
C ILE A 226 13.23 23.49 -14.69
N HIS A 227 13.32 24.40 -15.65
CA HIS A 227 13.25 25.85 -15.40
C HIS A 227 11.84 26.43 -15.38
N PHE A 228 10.90 25.84 -16.13
CA PHE A 228 9.53 26.35 -16.26
C PHE A 228 8.50 25.53 -15.50
N LEU A 229 8.80 24.28 -15.13
CA LEU A 229 7.90 23.44 -14.33
C LEU A 229 8.43 23.21 -12.92
N LEU A 230 9.60 22.59 -12.78
CA LEU A 230 10.10 22.15 -11.47
C LEU A 230 10.54 23.31 -10.57
N LEU A 231 11.32 24.26 -11.09
CA LEU A 231 11.81 25.40 -10.30
C LEU A 231 10.68 26.35 -9.85
N PRO A 232 9.72 26.75 -10.71
CA PRO A 232 8.59 27.57 -10.28
C PRO A 232 7.70 26.86 -9.27
N LEU A 233 7.44 25.55 -9.45
CA LEU A 233 6.68 24.75 -8.51
C LEU A 233 7.37 24.69 -7.14
N LEU A 234 8.69 24.45 -7.12
CA LEU A 234 9.50 24.45 -5.91
C LEU A 234 9.42 25.80 -5.19
N PHE A 235 9.51 26.90 -5.93
CA PHE A 235 9.40 28.24 -5.36
C PHE A 235 7.99 28.51 -4.81
N ALA A 236 6.94 28.03 -5.47
CA ALA A 236 5.57 28.12 -4.96
C ALA A 236 5.40 27.36 -3.64
N TYR A 237 5.90 26.12 -3.54
CA TYR A 237 5.88 25.36 -2.29
C TYR A 237 6.65 26.06 -1.16
N LEU A 238 7.84 26.59 -1.46
CA LEU A 238 8.61 27.38 -0.51
C LEU A 238 7.83 28.61 -0.06
N ALA A 239 7.26 29.38 -1.00
CA ALA A 239 6.49 30.58 -0.69
C ALA A 239 5.29 30.26 0.22
N THR A 240 4.50 29.23 -0.11
CA THR A 240 3.36 28.80 0.71
C THR A 240 3.82 28.39 2.12
N LEU A 241 4.89 27.60 2.25
CA LEU A 241 5.38 27.17 3.55
C LEU A 241 5.96 28.33 4.38
N TYR A 242 6.64 29.28 3.76
CA TYR A 242 7.14 30.46 4.47
C TYR A 242 6.05 31.46 4.86
N LEU A 243 5.02 31.65 4.01
CA LEU A 243 3.82 32.39 4.41
C LEU A 243 3.13 31.73 5.59
N TYR A 244 3.14 30.39 5.63
CA TYR A 244 2.60 29.65 6.74
C TYR A 244 3.43 29.77 8.01
N VAL A 245 4.77 29.75 7.92
CA VAL A 245 5.65 30.08 9.05
C VAL A 245 5.34 31.48 9.58
N PHE A 246 5.17 32.46 8.69
CA PHE A 246 4.82 33.82 9.08
C PHE A 246 3.46 33.88 9.81
N LYS A 247 2.46 33.16 9.32
CA LYS A 247 1.16 33.00 9.99
C LYS A 247 1.32 32.46 11.42
N ILE A 248 2.12 31.40 11.60
CA ILE A 248 2.37 30.79 12.92
C ILE A 248 3.04 31.78 13.89
N ILE A 249 4.01 32.56 13.41
CA ILE A 249 4.71 33.56 14.24
C ILE A 249 3.76 34.66 14.70
N LEU A 250 2.76 35.03 13.89
CA LEU A 250 1.78 36.05 14.23
C LEU A 250 0.67 35.53 15.15
N GLU A 251 0.08 34.39 14.81
CA GLU A 251 -1.07 33.84 15.54
C GLU A 251 -0.65 33.10 16.82
N TRP A 252 0.62 32.68 16.93
CA TRP A 252 1.13 31.82 18.01
C TRP A 252 0.37 30.49 18.19
N THR A 253 -0.43 30.12 17.19
CA THR A 253 -1.14 28.85 17.13
C THR A 253 -0.30 27.86 16.32
N LEU A 254 0.02 26.71 16.93
CA LEU A 254 0.76 25.66 16.24
C LEU A 254 -0.21 24.92 15.31
N PRO A 255 0.21 24.59 14.08
CA PRO A 255 -0.70 24.26 13.00
C PRO A 255 -1.24 22.83 12.98
N ASP A 256 -2.27 22.65 12.16
CA ASP A 256 -2.78 21.37 11.71
C ASP A 256 -1.68 20.54 11.05
N GLY A 257 -1.65 19.23 11.32
CA GLY A 257 -0.53 18.39 10.91
C GLY A 257 -0.44 18.03 9.42
N TRP A 258 -1.04 18.85 8.55
CA TRP A 258 -0.78 18.86 7.11
C TRP A 258 0.60 19.39 6.76
N VAL A 259 1.19 20.24 7.60
CA VAL A 259 2.51 20.84 7.37
C VAL A 259 3.58 19.79 7.08
N SER A 260 3.58 18.68 7.82
CA SER A 260 4.60 17.63 7.66
C SER A 260 4.53 16.97 6.28
N TRP A 261 3.34 16.84 5.69
CA TRP A 261 3.16 16.35 4.33
C TRP A 261 3.71 17.33 3.29
N LEU A 262 3.43 18.63 3.46
CA LEU A 262 3.97 19.67 2.56
C LEU A 262 5.49 19.74 2.61
N VAL A 263 6.09 19.68 3.81
CA VAL A 263 7.55 19.70 3.97
C VAL A 263 8.19 18.43 3.39
N THR A 264 7.54 17.27 3.54
CA THR A 264 7.99 16.01 2.92
C THR A 264 7.97 16.10 1.40
N ALA A 265 6.89 16.63 0.81
CA ALA A 265 6.78 16.85 -0.64
C ALA A 265 7.85 17.85 -1.13
N LEU A 266 8.08 18.93 -0.39
CA LEU A 266 9.13 19.92 -0.68
C LEU A 266 10.53 19.27 -0.66
N MET A 267 10.82 18.40 0.31
CA MET A 267 12.09 17.68 0.39
C MET A 267 12.29 16.74 -0.79
N PHE A 268 11.25 16.00 -1.17
CA PHE A 268 11.29 15.14 -2.34
C PHE A 268 11.57 15.95 -3.62
N LEU A 269 10.84 17.06 -3.82
CA LEU A 269 11.06 17.96 -4.95
C LEU A 269 12.46 18.58 -4.94
N THR A 270 12.98 18.92 -3.75
CA THR A 270 14.35 19.44 -3.57
C THR A 270 15.38 18.41 -4.02
N VAL A 271 15.26 17.15 -3.59
CA VAL A 271 16.17 16.07 -4.01
C VAL A 271 16.13 15.89 -5.52
N ILE A 272 14.93 15.90 -6.14
CA ILE A 272 14.78 15.82 -7.61
C ILE A 272 15.51 16.97 -8.29
N VAL A 273 15.22 18.22 -7.91
CA VAL A 273 15.84 19.42 -8.51
C VAL A 273 17.37 19.37 -8.37
N VAL A 274 17.89 18.98 -7.20
CA VAL A 274 19.33 18.82 -6.97
C VAL A 274 19.96 17.79 -7.92
N HIS A 275 19.30 16.65 -8.16
CA HIS A 275 19.79 15.63 -9.10
C HIS A 275 19.75 16.13 -10.55
N LEU A 276 18.69 16.82 -10.96
CA LEU A 276 18.56 17.32 -12.33
C LEU A 276 19.52 18.48 -12.64
N LEU A 277 19.83 19.35 -11.66
CA LEU A 277 20.78 20.46 -11.79
C LEU A 277 22.25 20.05 -11.57
N TYR A 278 22.52 18.80 -11.22
CA TYR A 278 23.88 18.30 -11.00
C TYR A 278 24.91 18.63 -12.13
N PRO A 279 24.60 18.50 -13.44
CA PRO A 279 25.60 18.68 -14.49
C PRO A 279 26.03 20.14 -14.67
N VAL A 280 25.26 21.11 -14.17
CA VAL A 280 25.62 22.55 -14.19
C VAL A 280 26.95 22.83 -13.48
N ARG A 281 27.35 21.96 -12.56
CA ARG A 281 28.61 22.10 -11.82
C ARG A 281 29.86 21.89 -12.68
N PHE A 282 29.74 21.10 -13.75
CA PHE A 282 30.86 20.73 -14.61
C PHE A 282 30.89 21.50 -15.93
N GLN A 283 29.85 22.30 -16.19
CA GLN A 283 29.77 23.17 -17.37
C GLN A 283 30.43 24.52 -17.08
N ALA A 284 31.23 24.99 -18.03
CA ALA A 284 31.91 26.29 -17.98
C ALA A 284 30.98 27.47 -18.30
N GLU A 285 29.80 27.21 -18.87
CA GLU A 285 28.82 28.23 -19.25
C GLU A 285 28.10 28.84 -18.04
N ASP A 286 27.73 30.11 -18.21
CA ASP A 286 27.41 31.11 -17.19
C ASP A 286 26.03 30.92 -16.51
N ARG A 287 25.71 29.70 -16.06
CA ARG A 287 24.46 29.38 -15.32
C ARG A 287 24.57 29.72 -13.83
N ARG A 288 24.80 31.02 -13.55
CA ARG A 288 24.99 31.52 -12.17
C ARG A 288 23.75 31.31 -11.30
N PHE A 289 22.55 31.35 -11.89
CA PHE A 289 21.29 31.13 -11.18
C PHE A 289 21.18 29.70 -10.64
N ASP A 290 21.31 28.70 -11.49
CA ASP A 290 21.25 27.28 -11.14
C ASP A 290 22.27 26.90 -10.07
N ARG A 291 23.49 27.45 -10.17
CA ARG A 291 24.54 27.22 -9.17
C ARG A 291 24.19 27.84 -7.81
N ARG A 292 23.52 29.00 -7.79
CA ARG A 292 22.99 29.58 -6.54
C ARG A 292 21.86 28.72 -5.99
N VAL A 293 20.89 28.31 -6.81
CA VAL A 293 19.79 27.44 -6.38
C VAL A 293 20.35 26.17 -5.74
N LEU A 294 21.29 25.49 -6.37
CA LEU A 294 21.89 24.26 -5.86
C LEU A 294 22.65 24.42 -4.53
N ARG A 295 23.09 25.64 -4.21
CA ARG A 295 23.81 25.95 -2.96
C ARG A 295 22.87 26.44 -1.86
N TRP A 296 21.90 27.28 -2.19
CA TRP A 296 21.02 27.93 -1.23
C TRP A 296 19.77 27.08 -0.92
N LEU A 297 19.31 26.25 -1.86
CA LEU A 297 18.09 25.48 -1.67
C LEU A 297 18.13 24.57 -0.43
N PRO A 298 19.18 23.75 -0.18
CA PRO A 298 19.23 22.94 1.05
C PRO A 298 19.26 23.81 2.33
N LEU A 299 19.84 25.02 2.27
CA LEU A 299 19.89 25.94 3.40
C LEU A 299 18.52 26.56 3.70
N VAL A 300 17.76 26.92 2.67
CA VAL A 300 16.40 27.49 2.79
C VAL A 300 15.40 26.44 3.27
N VAL A 301 15.61 25.16 2.97
CA VAL A 301 14.71 24.09 3.43
C VAL A 301 14.96 23.71 4.91
N LEU A 302 16.15 23.97 5.47
CA LEU A 302 16.49 23.62 6.87
C LEU A 302 15.52 24.22 7.91
N PRO A 303 15.18 25.52 7.90
CA PRO A 303 14.17 26.07 8.82
C PRO A 303 12.79 25.39 8.71
N LEU A 304 12.41 24.94 7.51
CA LEU A 304 11.13 24.25 7.30
C LEU A 304 11.15 22.83 7.87
N LEU A 305 12.31 22.17 7.91
CA LEU A 305 12.48 20.90 8.64
C LEU A 305 12.33 21.09 10.16
N VAL A 306 12.75 22.24 10.69
CA VAL A 306 12.55 22.57 12.12
C VAL A 306 11.07 22.69 12.43
N LEU A 307 10.33 23.37 11.56
CA LEU A 307 8.87 23.44 11.66
C LEU A 307 8.22 22.05 11.64
N MET A 308 8.66 21.17 10.73
CA MET A 308 8.18 19.80 10.66
C MET A 308 8.49 19.02 11.95
N THR A 309 9.67 19.22 12.55
CA THR A 309 10.06 18.60 13.83
C THR A 309 9.11 19.04 14.95
N ILE A 310 8.85 20.34 15.07
CA ILE A 310 7.94 20.89 16.08
C ILE A 310 6.53 20.32 15.90
N GLY A 311 6.02 20.26 14.66
CA GLY A 311 4.71 19.68 14.36
C GLY A 311 4.61 18.19 14.71
N ILE A 312 5.67 17.42 14.45
CA ILE A 312 5.71 15.98 14.81
C ILE A 312 5.73 15.79 16.32
N VAL A 313 6.57 16.54 17.05
CA VAL A 313 6.68 16.44 18.52
C VAL A 313 5.35 16.80 19.20
N ARG A 314 4.67 17.85 18.73
CA ARG A 314 3.34 18.19 19.24
C ARG A 314 2.36 17.03 19.06
N ARG A 315 2.35 16.38 17.89
CA ARG A 315 1.48 15.22 17.63
C ARG A 315 1.80 14.00 18.47
N PHE A 316 3.07 13.81 18.84
CA PHE A 316 3.43 12.79 19.82
C PHE A 316 2.82 13.09 21.19
N SER A 317 2.74 14.37 21.58
CA SER A 317 2.08 14.80 22.82
C SER A 317 0.56 14.67 22.74
N ASP A 318 -0.05 15.11 21.63
CA ASP A 318 -1.51 15.20 21.50
C ASP A 318 -2.16 13.83 21.28
N TYR A 319 -1.52 12.92 20.53
CA TYR A 319 -2.10 11.64 20.10
C TYR A 319 -1.27 10.41 20.49
N GLY A 320 -0.14 10.59 21.18
CA GLY A 320 0.77 9.50 21.53
C GLY A 320 1.66 8.99 20.39
N VAL A 321 2.42 7.93 20.69
CA VAL A 321 3.38 7.30 19.75
C VAL A 321 2.67 6.39 18.76
N SER A 322 2.90 6.59 17.46
CA SER A 322 2.41 5.71 16.40
C SER A 322 3.52 5.36 15.40
N VAL A 323 3.34 4.24 14.69
CA VAL A 323 4.35 3.72 13.76
C VAL A 323 4.68 4.75 12.67
N LEU A 324 3.64 5.33 12.05
CA LEU A 324 3.81 6.32 10.98
C LEU A 324 4.54 7.59 11.47
N ARG A 325 4.24 8.06 12.69
CA ARG A 325 4.88 9.25 13.27
C ARG A 325 6.37 9.01 13.53
N VAL A 326 6.75 7.81 13.97
CA VAL A 326 8.16 7.45 14.19
C VAL A 326 8.92 7.34 12.86
N TYR A 327 8.33 6.72 11.83
CA TYR A 327 8.94 6.71 10.50
C TYR A 327 9.07 8.13 9.92
N LEU A 328 8.06 8.98 10.11
CA LEU A 328 8.09 10.37 9.67
C LEU A 328 9.16 11.19 10.39
N LEU A 329 9.35 10.97 11.70
CA LEU A 329 10.44 11.58 12.46
C LEU A 329 11.81 11.11 11.96
N ALA A 330 11.99 9.81 11.75
CA ALA A 330 13.23 9.25 11.23
C ALA A 330 13.55 9.76 9.82
N PHE A 331 12.52 9.88 8.97
CA PHE A 331 12.62 10.53 7.66
C PHE A 331 13.05 11.99 7.79
N ASN A 332 12.49 12.74 8.75
CA ASN A 332 12.90 14.13 9.03
C ASN A 332 14.38 14.24 9.39
N VAL A 333 14.85 13.38 10.31
CA VAL A 333 16.26 13.31 10.72
C VAL A 333 17.15 12.98 9.53
N TRP A 334 16.72 12.06 8.66
CA TRP A 334 17.42 11.78 7.41
C TRP A 334 17.43 13.00 6.47
N CYS A 335 16.33 13.74 6.34
CA CYS A 335 16.29 14.99 5.56
C CYS A 335 17.28 16.04 6.08
N TYR A 336 17.44 16.18 7.39
CA TYR A 336 18.49 17.03 7.97
C TYR A 336 19.88 16.58 7.55
N ALA A 337 20.17 15.28 7.68
CA ALA A 337 21.45 14.72 7.26
C ALA A 337 21.71 14.96 5.76
N VAL A 338 20.68 14.86 4.92
CA VAL A 338 20.77 15.17 3.49
C VAL A 338 21.08 16.65 3.25
N CYS A 339 20.34 17.56 3.87
CA CYS A 339 20.56 19.00 3.69
C CYS A 339 21.94 19.45 4.19
N ILE A 340 22.35 19.01 5.38
CA ILE A 340 23.67 19.29 5.95
C ILE A 340 24.76 18.67 5.07
N GLY A 341 24.60 17.40 4.68
CA GLY A 341 25.55 16.72 3.81
C GLY A 341 25.70 17.39 2.45
N LEU A 342 24.60 17.87 1.84
CA LEU A 342 24.64 18.64 0.59
C LEU A 342 25.36 19.99 0.77
N CYS A 343 25.15 20.68 1.89
CA CYS A 343 25.85 21.92 2.23
C CYS A 343 27.37 21.69 2.42
N VAL A 344 27.76 20.67 3.19
CA VAL A 344 29.16 20.36 3.53
C VAL A 344 29.93 19.83 2.32
N THR A 345 29.39 18.82 1.65
CA THR A 345 30.01 18.25 0.44
C THR A 345 29.92 19.21 -0.75
N ARG A 346 29.20 20.32 -0.59
CA ARG A 346 28.78 21.22 -1.67
C ARG A 346 28.23 20.39 -2.82
N ALA A 347 27.36 19.41 -2.58
CA ALA A 347 26.80 18.48 -3.56
C ALA A 347 27.83 17.93 -4.59
N LYS A 348 29.04 17.58 -4.14
CA LYS A 348 30.09 16.98 -4.98
C LYS A 348 29.75 15.54 -5.39
N TRP A 349 29.01 14.83 -4.53
CA TRP A 349 28.52 13.49 -4.77
C TRP A 349 27.05 13.43 -4.35
N LEU A 350 26.21 12.71 -5.09
CA LEU A 350 24.78 12.52 -4.88
C LEU A 350 24.41 11.04 -4.67
N TRP A 351 25.27 10.08 -5.03
CA TRP A 351 24.96 8.64 -4.86
C TRP A 351 24.68 8.24 -3.40
N TRP A 352 25.27 8.95 -2.44
CA TRP A 352 25.07 8.68 -1.02
C TRP A 352 23.66 9.01 -0.54
N ILE A 353 22.90 9.87 -1.24
CA ILE A 353 21.53 10.22 -0.86
C ILE A 353 20.64 8.98 -0.98
N GLY A 354 20.62 8.33 -2.16
CA GLY A 354 19.85 7.09 -2.34
C GLY A 354 20.36 5.96 -1.44
N GLY A 355 21.69 5.80 -1.35
CA GLY A 355 22.27 4.75 -0.51
C GLY A 355 21.98 4.91 0.98
N SER A 356 22.04 6.14 1.50
CA SER A 356 21.71 6.44 2.90
C SER A 356 20.21 6.30 3.18
N PHE A 357 19.34 6.63 2.23
CA PHE A 357 17.89 6.42 2.37
C PHE A 357 17.55 4.94 2.49
N ALA A 358 18.04 4.11 1.56
CA ALA A 358 17.85 2.67 1.60
C ALA A 358 18.45 2.05 2.88
N GLY A 359 19.65 2.50 3.27
CA GLY A 359 20.29 2.05 4.51
C GLY A 359 19.49 2.42 5.77
N ALA A 360 18.98 3.66 5.85
CA ALA A 360 18.18 4.12 6.97
C ALA A 360 16.87 3.33 7.08
N LEU A 361 16.16 3.11 5.97
CA LEU A 361 14.94 2.28 5.96
C LEU A 361 15.22 0.85 6.40
N LEU A 362 16.28 0.22 5.88
CA LEU A 362 16.64 -1.14 6.30
C LEU A 362 16.98 -1.21 7.79
N LEU A 363 17.74 -0.25 8.31
CA LEU A 363 18.07 -0.19 9.74
C LEU A 363 16.82 -0.04 10.60
N LEU A 364 15.88 0.82 10.20
CA LEU A 364 14.67 1.09 10.98
C LEU A 364 13.64 -0.05 10.94
N SER A 365 13.59 -0.80 9.84
CA SER A 365 12.56 -1.81 9.61
C SER A 365 13.02 -3.26 9.86
N VAL A 366 14.28 -3.60 9.52
CA VAL A 366 14.76 -5.01 9.49
C VAL A 366 15.40 -5.44 10.82
N LEU A 367 15.88 -4.49 11.63
CA LEU A 367 16.52 -4.83 12.91
C LEU A 367 15.51 -5.46 13.89
N PRO A 368 15.96 -6.34 14.82
CA PRO A 368 15.09 -6.93 15.85
C PRO A 368 14.41 -5.87 16.72
N TYR A 369 15.08 -4.74 16.92
CA TYR A 369 14.52 -3.54 17.54
C TYR A 369 14.11 -2.54 16.45
N ASN A 370 13.05 -2.87 15.72
CA ASN A 370 12.48 -2.03 14.68
C ASN A 370 11.49 -1.01 15.25
N VAL A 371 11.06 -0.06 14.42
CA VAL A 371 10.08 0.98 14.78
C VAL A 371 8.79 0.40 15.36
N TYR A 372 8.35 -0.76 14.89
CA TYR A 372 7.14 -1.44 15.40
C TYR A 372 7.33 -1.93 16.83
N SER A 373 8.42 -2.63 17.13
CA SER A 373 8.72 -3.11 18.49
C SER A 373 8.87 -1.96 19.49
N PHE A 374 9.51 -0.85 19.07
CA PHE A 374 9.63 0.35 19.88
C PHE A 374 8.24 0.98 20.16
N THR A 375 7.44 1.14 19.12
CA THR A 375 6.11 1.74 19.22
C THR A 375 5.17 0.89 20.08
N CYS A 376 5.14 -0.43 19.88
CA CYS A 376 4.40 -1.36 20.73
C CYS A 376 4.82 -1.26 22.19
N GLY A 377 6.13 -1.29 22.46
CA GLY A 377 6.66 -1.19 23.82
C GLY A 377 6.26 0.10 24.53
N GLN A 378 6.28 1.23 23.82
CA GLN A 378 5.84 2.51 24.38
C GLN A 378 4.32 2.56 24.55
N LEU A 379 3.55 2.09 23.57
CA LEU A 379 2.09 2.03 23.63
C LEU A 379 1.61 1.18 24.81
N CYS A 380 2.24 0.03 25.05
CA CYS A 380 1.92 -0.82 26.20
C CYS A 380 2.22 -0.14 27.55
N ARG A 381 3.29 0.68 27.64
CA ARG A 381 3.58 1.47 28.84
C ARG A 381 2.55 2.56 29.07
N ASP A 382 2.20 3.29 28.01
CA ASP A 382 1.19 4.35 28.04
C ASP A 382 -0.18 3.81 28.47
N ILE A 383 -0.60 2.66 27.91
CA ILE A 383 -1.87 2.01 28.28
C ILE A 383 -1.82 1.58 29.74
N ARG A 384 -0.70 1.01 30.21
CA ARG A 384 -0.53 0.61 31.61
C ARG A 384 -0.64 1.81 32.56
N SER A 385 0.04 2.93 32.26
CA SER A 385 -0.03 4.12 33.11
C SER A 385 -1.44 4.71 33.17
N LEU A 386 -2.14 4.76 32.04
CA LEU A 386 -3.52 5.27 31.99
C LEU A 386 -4.50 4.33 32.73
N ALA A 387 -4.31 3.02 32.63
CA ALA A 387 -5.13 2.05 33.36
C ALA A 387 -4.85 2.07 34.88
N GLU A 388 -3.60 2.26 35.29
CA GLU A 388 -3.21 2.42 36.71
C GLU A 388 -3.82 3.69 37.32
N GLU A 389 -3.86 4.81 36.58
CA GLU A 389 -4.54 6.04 37.01
C GLU A 389 -6.04 5.83 37.25
N LYS A 390 -6.69 4.95 36.49
CA LYS A 390 -8.10 4.56 36.68
C LYS A 390 -8.31 3.43 37.69
N GLY A 391 -7.27 3.02 38.41
CA GLY A 391 -7.36 2.08 39.53
C GLY A 391 -7.17 0.60 39.17
N ILE A 392 -6.83 0.27 37.92
CA ILE A 392 -6.52 -1.10 37.51
C ILE A 392 -5.07 -1.40 37.83
N ARG A 393 -4.84 -2.38 38.72
CA ARG A 393 -3.48 -2.78 39.16
C ARG A 393 -3.08 -4.17 38.73
N HIS A 394 -4.00 -4.93 38.12
CA HIS A 394 -3.73 -6.28 37.64
C HIS A 394 -3.60 -6.27 36.11
N PHE A 395 -2.48 -6.79 35.62
CA PHE A 395 -2.22 -6.99 34.20
C PHE A 395 -1.85 -8.45 33.94
N PRO A 396 -2.28 -9.05 32.81
CA PRO A 396 -3.09 -8.45 31.74
C PRO A 396 -4.54 -8.16 32.16
N MET A 397 -5.11 -7.06 31.66
CA MET A 397 -6.47 -6.62 31.98
C MET A 397 -7.50 -7.63 31.46
N ARG A 398 -8.53 -7.92 32.26
CA ARG A 398 -9.66 -8.80 31.88
C ARG A 398 -10.85 -8.00 31.37
N ASP A 399 -11.75 -8.65 30.64
CA ASP A 399 -12.97 -8.02 30.07
C ASP A 399 -13.78 -7.22 31.09
N ALA A 400 -13.94 -7.74 32.31
CA ALA A 400 -14.66 -7.06 33.39
C ALA A 400 -14.00 -5.74 33.84
N GLU A 401 -12.67 -5.66 33.80
CA GLU A 401 -11.91 -4.45 34.17
C GLU A 401 -11.98 -3.40 33.06
N LEU A 402 -12.04 -3.84 31.80
CA LEU A 402 -12.26 -2.97 30.63
C LEU A 402 -13.69 -2.42 30.58
N LYS A 403 -14.71 -3.25 30.82
CA LYS A 403 -16.11 -2.81 30.95
C LYS A 403 -16.29 -1.79 32.05
N GLN A 404 -15.59 -1.93 33.17
CA GLN A 404 -15.63 -0.95 34.25
C GLN A 404 -15.08 0.44 33.84
N ILE A 405 -14.14 0.50 32.89
CA ILE A 405 -13.65 1.77 32.34
C ILE A 405 -14.69 2.39 31.38
N TRP A 406 -15.30 1.56 30.52
CA TRP A 406 -16.26 2.01 29.50
C TRP A 406 -17.63 2.39 30.08
N GLU A 407 -18.06 1.75 31.16
CA GLU A 407 -19.30 2.11 31.88
C GLU A 407 -19.11 3.29 32.83
N GLY A 408 -17.87 3.76 33.03
CA GLY A 408 -17.54 4.97 33.78
C GLY A 408 -17.89 6.26 33.03
N PRO A 409 -17.80 7.44 33.69
CA PRO A 409 -18.01 8.72 33.01
C PRO A 409 -17.01 8.91 31.86
N GLU A 410 -17.51 9.26 30.67
CA GLU A 410 -16.66 9.63 29.52
C GLU A 410 -15.83 10.88 29.86
N ASP A 411 -14.54 10.65 30.12
CA ASP A 411 -13.53 11.71 30.23
C ASP A 411 -12.54 11.62 29.06
N GLY A 412 -11.78 12.69 28.84
CA GLY A 412 -10.77 12.71 27.78
C GLY A 412 -9.65 11.67 27.94
N GLN A 413 -9.50 11.07 29.13
CA GLN A 413 -8.53 9.99 29.36
C GLN A 413 -9.08 8.60 28.96
N SER A 414 -10.38 8.34 29.13
CA SER A 414 -11.08 7.13 28.66
C SER A 414 -11.00 7.04 27.14
N GLN A 415 -11.33 8.13 26.44
CA GLN A 415 -11.25 8.18 24.97
C GLN A 415 -9.82 7.97 24.48
N LEU A 416 -8.82 8.58 25.13
CA LEU A 416 -7.41 8.38 24.78
C LEU A 416 -6.93 6.94 25.02
N LEU A 417 -7.41 6.29 26.08
CA LEU A 417 -7.10 4.90 26.39
C LEU A 417 -7.74 3.94 25.36
N GLU A 418 -9.00 4.19 25.00
CA GLU A 418 -9.73 3.46 23.97
C GLU A 418 -9.04 3.57 22.60
N ASP A 419 -8.72 4.79 22.15
CA ASP A 419 -8.00 5.03 20.91
C ASP A 419 -6.67 4.27 20.85
N LYS A 420 -5.92 4.24 21.96
CA LYS A 420 -4.64 3.53 22.06
C LYS A 420 -4.82 2.01 22.03
N LEU A 421 -5.88 1.49 22.64
CA LEU A 421 -6.23 0.07 22.59
C LEU A 421 -6.67 -0.32 21.18
N VAL A 422 -7.58 0.42 20.55
CA VAL A 422 -8.01 0.20 19.16
C VAL A 422 -6.79 0.19 18.23
N TYR A 423 -5.88 1.17 18.38
CA TYR A 423 -4.65 1.20 17.59
C TYR A 423 -3.76 -0.03 17.81
N LEU A 424 -3.60 -0.49 19.07
CA LEU A 424 -2.85 -1.69 19.41
C LEU A 424 -3.46 -2.94 18.74
N TYR A 425 -4.79 -3.12 18.85
CA TYR A 425 -5.52 -4.23 18.24
C TYR A 425 -5.48 -4.22 16.71
N THR A 426 -5.45 -3.04 16.10
CA THR A 426 -5.48 -2.91 14.63
C THR A 426 -4.11 -3.15 13.98
N HIS A 427 -3.01 -2.87 14.70
CA HIS A 427 -1.67 -2.82 14.11
C HIS A 427 -0.71 -3.90 14.63
N TYR A 428 -1.06 -4.65 15.68
CA TYR A 428 -0.18 -5.63 16.32
C TYR A 428 -0.89 -6.96 16.59
N ASP A 429 -0.12 -8.04 16.71
CA ASP A 429 -0.66 -9.37 16.90
C ASP A 429 -1.05 -9.67 18.34
N THR A 430 -1.86 -10.73 18.51
CA THR A 430 -2.33 -11.23 19.80
C THR A 430 -1.23 -11.48 20.83
N THR A 431 -0.02 -11.85 20.38
CA THR A 431 1.14 -12.05 21.27
C THR A 431 1.62 -10.76 21.93
N ASP A 432 1.61 -9.64 21.20
CA ASP A 432 1.99 -8.33 21.73
C ASP A 432 0.87 -7.72 22.58
N ILE A 433 -0.40 -7.94 22.19
CA ILE A 433 -1.60 -7.52 22.93
C ILE A 433 -1.67 -8.21 24.30
N SER A 434 -1.30 -9.49 24.38
CA SER A 434 -1.35 -10.30 25.62
C SER A 434 -0.51 -9.74 26.78
N ARG A 435 0.40 -8.81 26.52
CA ARG A 435 1.20 -8.11 27.54
C ARG A 435 0.37 -7.10 28.36
N VAL A 436 -0.77 -6.68 27.85
CA VAL A 436 -1.58 -5.60 28.40
C VAL A 436 -3.03 -6.03 28.61
N VAL A 437 -3.60 -6.80 27.67
CA VAL A 437 -4.99 -7.28 27.72
C VAL A 437 -5.02 -8.79 27.54
N ASP A 438 -5.85 -9.49 28.31
CA ASP A 438 -6.01 -10.93 28.14
C ASP A 438 -6.82 -11.23 26.88
N ALA A 439 -6.10 -11.43 25.78
CA ALA A 439 -6.64 -11.72 24.44
C ALA A 439 -7.54 -12.97 24.37
N LYS A 440 -7.61 -13.79 25.43
CA LYS A 440 -8.56 -14.92 25.53
C LYS A 440 -9.95 -14.52 26.03
N THR A 441 -10.05 -13.39 26.74
CA THR A 441 -11.29 -12.97 27.40
C THR A 441 -11.95 -11.76 26.76
N VAL A 442 -11.19 -10.90 26.06
CA VAL A 442 -11.71 -9.68 25.45
C VAL A 442 -11.86 -9.88 23.94
N SER A 443 -13.08 -9.77 23.42
CA SER A 443 -13.37 -9.92 21.99
C SER A 443 -13.03 -8.64 21.25
N MET A 444 -12.41 -8.75 20.06
CA MET A 444 -12.14 -7.60 19.19
C MET A 444 -13.43 -6.85 18.79
N GLN A 445 -14.59 -7.52 18.81
CA GLN A 445 -15.89 -6.91 18.56
C GLN A 445 -16.28 -5.88 19.63
N ASP A 446 -15.83 -6.04 20.88
CA ASP A 446 -16.12 -5.09 21.97
C ASP A 446 -15.31 -3.78 21.83
N PHE A 447 -14.21 -3.80 21.06
CA PHE A 447 -13.39 -2.61 20.75
C PHE A 447 -13.84 -1.88 19.48
N LEU A 448 -14.51 -2.58 18.57
CA LEU A 448 -15.05 -2.02 17.31
C LEU A 448 -16.53 -1.62 17.43
N SER A 449 -17.14 -1.84 18.59
CA SER A 449 -18.51 -1.43 18.92
C SER A 449 -18.65 0.03 19.35
N GLY A 450 -17.55 0.79 19.41
CA GLY A 450 -17.65 2.24 19.30
C GLY A 450 -18.18 2.54 17.91
N GLU A 451 -19.37 3.14 17.82
CA GLU A 451 -20.02 3.48 16.55
C GLU A 451 -18.94 3.98 15.59
N PRO A 452 -18.68 3.31 14.45
CA PRO A 452 -17.90 3.95 13.43
C PRO A 452 -18.65 5.24 13.14
N SER A 453 -18.01 6.38 13.46
CA SER A 453 -18.40 7.67 12.95
C SER A 453 -18.12 7.62 11.45
N PHE A 454 -18.88 6.80 10.74
CA PHE A 454 -19.25 7.07 9.38
C PHE A 454 -19.87 8.45 9.48
N THR A 455 -19.20 9.41 8.86
CA THR A 455 -19.90 10.54 8.26
C THR A 455 -21.22 9.99 7.78
N THR A 456 -22.32 10.46 8.36
CA THR A 456 -23.65 10.30 7.80
C THR A 456 -23.57 10.85 6.38
N VAL A 457 -23.11 10.01 5.46
CA VAL A 457 -23.52 10.10 4.08
C VAL A 457 -24.99 9.79 4.21
N ASN A 458 -25.75 10.85 4.04
CA ASN A 458 -27.19 10.85 4.11
C ASN A 458 -27.72 10.13 2.86
N ASP A 459 -27.33 8.88 2.68
CA ASP A 459 -27.76 8.05 1.58
C ASP A 459 -29.05 7.37 2.02
N MET A 460 -30.15 7.91 1.54
CA MET A 460 -31.53 7.47 1.81
C MET A 460 -31.86 6.05 1.27
N TYR A 461 -30.85 5.18 1.09
CA TYR A 461 -30.97 3.96 0.29
C TYR A 461 -30.19 2.75 0.87
N TYR A 462 -30.02 2.65 2.19
CA TYR A 462 -29.42 1.48 2.83
C TYR A 462 -30.22 0.99 4.05
N PHE A 463 -30.29 -0.33 4.24
CA PHE A 463 -30.76 -0.96 5.48
C PHE A 463 -29.54 -1.29 6.35
N ASN A 464 -29.53 -0.85 7.60
CA ASN A 464 -28.52 -1.24 8.59
C ASN A 464 -29.19 -1.66 9.90
N ILE A 465 -29.48 -2.96 10.01
CA ILE A 465 -30.19 -3.54 11.14
C ILE A 465 -29.19 -4.39 11.94
N GLN A 466 -29.11 -4.15 13.24
CA GLN A 466 -28.33 -4.93 14.20
C GLN A 466 -29.10 -5.05 15.53
N CYS A 467 -29.79 -6.17 15.70
CA CYS A 467 -30.60 -6.43 16.88
C CYS A 467 -29.75 -6.89 18.07
N SER A 468 -29.95 -6.31 19.25
CA SER A 468 -29.38 -6.85 20.48
C SER A 468 -30.17 -8.08 20.94
N ALA A 469 -29.46 -9.15 21.29
CA ALA A 469 -30.09 -10.35 21.81
C ALA A 469 -30.70 -10.04 23.20
N SER A 470 -32.03 -10.03 23.31
CA SER A 470 -32.69 -10.04 24.62
C SER A 470 -32.41 -11.36 25.34
N ASP A 471 -32.30 -11.36 26.67
CA ASP A 471 -32.11 -12.54 27.56
C ASP A 471 -33.23 -13.61 27.50
N SER A 472 -34.08 -13.61 26.46
CA SER A 472 -35.16 -14.58 26.29
C SER A 472 -34.68 -15.86 25.59
N VAL A 473 -35.01 -17.01 26.19
CA VAL A 473 -34.74 -18.33 25.59
C VAL A 473 -35.56 -18.50 24.31
N LEU A 474 -34.89 -18.52 23.17
CA LEU A 474 -35.53 -18.68 21.86
C LEU A 474 -35.98 -20.14 21.64
N GLY A 475 -37.29 -20.40 21.70
CA GLY A 475 -37.87 -21.70 21.36
C GLY A 475 -37.95 -21.93 19.85
N ILE A 476 -37.79 -23.17 19.40
CA ILE A 476 -37.97 -23.54 17.99
C ILE A 476 -39.45 -23.31 17.60
N PRO A 477 -39.75 -22.54 16.54
CA PRO A 477 -41.13 -22.28 16.12
C PRO A 477 -41.89 -23.57 15.80
N LYS A 478 -43.20 -23.60 16.09
CA LYS A 478 -44.06 -24.78 15.83
C LYS A 478 -43.99 -25.19 14.35
N GLY A 479 -43.64 -26.45 14.09
CA GLY A 479 -43.52 -27.02 12.74
C GLY A 479 -42.12 -26.99 12.13
N TYR A 480 -41.10 -26.57 12.89
CA TYR A 480 -39.69 -26.65 12.51
C TYR A 480 -38.95 -27.65 13.41
N ALA A 481 -38.05 -28.44 12.84
CA ALA A 481 -37.38 -29.55 13.54
C ALA A 481 -35.90 -29.29 13.83
N ALA A 482 -35.29 -28.30 13.18
CA ALA A 482 -33.87 -27.96 13.35
C ALA A 482 -33.65 -26.45 13.28
N PHE A 483 -32.55 -25.98 13.88
CA PHE A 483 -32.08 -24.60 13.75
C PHE A 483 -30.61 -24.58 13.34
N ARG A 484 -30.19 -23.51 12.67
CA ARG A 484 -28.80 -23.26 12.29
C ARG A 484 -28.50 -21.77 12.39
N THR A 485 -27.35 -21.42 12.96
CA THR A 485 -26.83 -20.06 12.92
C THR A 485 -26.30 -19.75 11.52
N VAL A 486 -26.72 -18.63 10.98
CA VAL A 486 -26.33 -18.14 9.66
C VAL A 486 -25.62 -16.81 9.85
N ARG A 487 -24.39 -16.70 9.35
CA ARG A 487 -23.57 -15.48 9.41
C ARG A 487 -22.81 -15.34 8.10
N TYR A 488 -23.21 -14.35 7.31
CA TYR A 488 -22.60 -13.94 6.06
C TYR A 488 -22.07 -12.53 6.24
N ASP A 489 -20.76 -12.43 6.43
CA ASP A 489 -19.98 -11.20 6.66
C ASP A 489 -18.75 -11.15 5.74
N TYR A 490 -17.85 -10.19 5.95
CA TYR A 490 -16.62 -10.04 5.18
C TYR A 490 -15.72 -11.29 5.20
N GLU A 491 -15.81 -12.14 6.24
CA GLU A 491 -14.98 -13.34 6.39
C GLU A 491 -15.65 -14.59 5.80
N THR A 492 -16.98 -14.65 5.80
CA THR A 492 -17.73 -15.84 5.35
C THR A 492 -18.37 -15.72 3.96
N GLY A 493 -18.31 -14.54 3.35
CA GLY A 493 -18.78 -14.25 1.99
C GLY A 493 -20.16 -13.56 1.94
N PHE A 494 -20.45 -12.93 0.81
CA PHE A 494 -21.68 -12.17 0.58
C PHE A 494 -22.85 -13.07 0.17
N LEU A 495 -24.08 -12.66 0.50
CA LEU A 495 -25.29 -13.29 -0.01
C LEU A 495 -25.92 -12.46 -1.13
N PRO A 496 -26.43 -13.12 -2.19
CA PRO A 496 -27.22 -12.43 -3.19
C PRO A 496 -28.54 -11.94 -2.59
N CYS A 497 -28.69 -10.62 -2.55
CA CYS A 497 -29.84 -9.88 -2.08
C CYS A 497 -30.43 -9.11 -3.26
N TYR A 498 -31.73 -9.26 -3.51
CA TYR A 498 -32.39 -8.54 -4.60
C TYR A 498 -33.71 -7.95 -4.11
N VAL A 499 -33.83 -6.62 -4.27
CA VAL A 499 -35.04 -5.87 -3.97
C VAL A 499 -35.88 -5.78 -5.24
N LYS A 500 -37.11 -6.27 -5.19
CA LYS A 500 -38.05 -6.17 -6.31
C LYS A 500 -39.47 -5.95 -5.80
N HIS A 501 -40.15 -4.91 -6.28
CA HIS A 501 -41.52 -4.55 -5.87
C HIS A 501 -41.70 -4.51 -4.32
N ASP A 502 -40.94 -3.66 -3.63
CA ASP A 502 -41.00 -3.47 -2.16
C ASP A 502 -40.75 -4.72 -1.30
N THR A 503 -40.11 -5.74 -1.87
CA THR A 503 -39.74 -6.96 -1.17
C THR A 503 -38.27 -7.28 -1.40
N LEU A 504 -37.49 -7.34 -0.32
CA LEU A 504 -36.13 -7.88 -0.34
C LEU A 504 -36.21 -9.41 -0.33
N SER A 505 -35.57 -10.06 -1.29
CA SER A 505 -35.49 -11.51 -1.36
C SER A 505 -34.04 -11.96 -1.20
N VAL A 506 -33.81 -12.86 -0.26
CA VAL A 506 -32.48 -13.41 0.05
C VAL A 506 -32.52 -14.93 -0.10
N THR A 507 -31.69 -15.48 -0.98
CA THR A 507 -31.56 -16.94 -1.14
C THR A 507 -30.50 -17.47 -0.21
N ILE A 508 -30.92 -18.22 0.81
CA ILE A 508 -30.01 -18.76 1.82
C ILE A 508 -29.72 -20.22 1.47
N PRO A 509 -28.49 -20.58 1.08
CA PRO A 509 -28.11 -21.98 0.89
C PRO A 509 -27.97 -22.68 2.25
N TYR A 510 -28.53 -23.87 2.38
CA TYR A 510 -28.40 -24.71 3.57
C TYR A 510 -28.20 -26.18 3.20
N GLN A 511 -27.65 -26.96 4.14
CA GLN A 511 -27.55 -28.41 3.99
C GLN A 511 -28.54 -29.07 4.95
N TYR A 512 -29.38 -29.96 4.41
CA TYR A 512 -30.31 -30.76 5.21
C TYR A 512 -30.11 -32.24 4.86
N ARG A 513 -29.81 -33.07 5.87
CA ARG A 513 -29.50 -34.50 5.71
C ARG A 513 -28.46 -34.80 4.61
N GLY A 514 -27.42 -33.97 4.51
CA GLY A 514 -26.31 -34.14 3.55
C GLY A 514 -26.58 -33.69 2.12
N ARG A 515 -27.77 -33.16 1.79
CA ARG A 515 -28.06 -32.53 0.49
C ARG A 515 -27.96 -31.01 0.60
N LYS A 516 -27.24 -30.37 -0.34
CA LYS A 516 -27.24 -28.90 -0.51
C LYS A 516 -28.58 -28.48 -1.12
N THR A 517 -29.29 -27.58 -0.45
CA THR A 517 -30.55 -26.98 -0.91
C THR A 517 -30.47 -25.47 -0.67
N ALA A 518 -31.42 -24.70 -1.21
CA ALA A 518 -31.54 -23.28 -0.92
C ALA A 518 -33.02 -22.90 -0.81
N ASP A 519 -33.33 -21.93 0.04
CA ASP A 519 -34.67 -21.37 0.17
C ASP A 519 -34.59 -19.85 0.16
N THR A 520 -35.58 -19.21 -0.46
CA THR A 520 -35.61 -17.74 -0.59
C THR A 520 -36.52 -17.18 0.48
N VAL A 521 -35.94 -16.42 1.40
CA VAL A 521 -36.68 -15.67 2.42
C VAL A 521 -37.07 -14.32 1.83
N ARG A 522 -38.36 -13.96 1.97
CA ARG A 522 -38.90 -12.70 1.47
C ARG A 522 -39.20 -11.76 2.64
N MET A 523 -38.66 -10.56 2.60
CA MET A 523 -38.70 -9.58 3.67
C MET A 523 -39.32 -8.28 3.13
N PRO A 524 -40.48 -7.83 3.64
CA PRO A 524 -41.09 -6.58 3.19
C PRO A 524 -40.22 -5.37 3.53
N VAL A 525 -39.95 -4.51 2.55
CA VAL A 525 -39.13 -3.31 2.72
C VAL A 525 -39.70 -2.37 3.78
N ALA A 526 -41.02 -2.19 3.84
CA ALA A 526 -41.67 -1.36 4.86
C ALA A 526 -41.33 -1.80 6.30
N LYS A 527 -41.25 -3.10 6.54
CA LYS A 527 -40.90 -3.67 7.86
C LYS A 527 -39.41 -3.54 8.16
N LEU A 528 -38.56 -3.59 7.13
CA LEU A 528 -37.12 -3.33 7.27
C LEU A 528 -36.85 -1.86 7.57
N LYS A 529 -37.59 -0.92 6.95
CA LYS A 529 -37.51 0.52 7.28
C LYS A 529 -37.94 0.80 8.71
N GLU A 530 -39.04 0.20 9.16
CA GLU A 530 -39.49 0.30 10.56
C GLU A 530 -38.42 -0.20 11.54
N LEU A 531 -37.79 -1.36 11.26
CA LEU A 531 -36.72 -1.90 12.09
C LEU A 531 -35.47 -1.01 12.09
N ASN A 532 -35.13 -0.40 10.95
CA ASN A 532 -34.00 0.50 10.78
C ASN A 532 -34.20 1.83 11.53
N GLU A 533 -35.42 2.35 11.56
CA GLU A 533 -35.76 3.61 12.24
C GLU A 533 -35.98 3.45 13.76
N SER A 534 -36.27 2.23 14.22
CA SER A 534 -36.51 1.94 15.64
C SER A 534 -35.20 1.88 16.46
N ARG A 535 -35.07 2.75 17.48
CA ARG A 535 -33.92 2.77 18.42
C ARG A 535 -33.81 1.53 19.33
N ILE A 536 -34.86 0.70 19.41
CA ILE A 536 -34.90 -0.53 20.22
C ILE A 536 -35.14 -1.70 19.27
N GLN A 537 -34.06 -2.33 18.81
CA GLN A 537 -34.12 -3.34 17.77
C GLN A 537 -34.46 -4.72 18.33
N HIS A 538 -35.74 -5.08 18.30
CA HIS A 538 -36.17 -6.45 18.58
C HIS A 538 -35.98 -7.35 17.35
N PRO A 539 -35.46 -8.58 17.50
CA PRO A 539 -35.28 -9.49 16.38
C PRO A 539 -36.60 -9.81 15.68
N ALA A 540 -36.57 -9.89 14.34
CA ALA A 540 -37.76 -10.12 13.53
C ALA A 540 -37.73 -11.50 12.85
N LEU A 541 -38.89 -12.17 12.83
CA LEU A 541 -39.09 -13.44 12.12
C LEU A 541 -39.58 -13.19 10.69
N PHE A 542 -38.91 -13.83 9.74
CA PHE A 542 -39.27 -13.87 8.33
C PHE A 542 -39.42 -15.32 7.86
N TYR A 543 -40.28 -15.56 6.88
CA TYR A 543 -40.66 -16.91 6.46
C TYR A 543 -40.27 -17.16 5.00
N GLY A 544 -39.58 -18.27 4.76
CA GLY A 544 -39.35 -18.88 3.45
C GLY A 544 -40.38 -20.00 3.18
N ARG A 545 -40.18 -20.79 2.11
CA ARG A 545 -41.08 -21.91 1.78
C ARG A 545 -40.94 -23.06 2.77
N HIS A 546 -39.71 -23.37 3.17
CA HIS A 546 -39.35 -24.47 4.07
C HIS A 546 -38.47 -24.02 5.25
N THR A 547 -38.13 -22.74 5.30
CA THR A 547 -37.26 -22.15 6.31
C THR A 547 -37.92 -20.96 7.01
N CYS A 548 -37.46 -20.65 8.21
CA CYS A 548 -37.85 -19.44 8.94
C CYS A 548 -36.60 -18.77 9.48
N LEU A 549 -36.39 -17.51 9.14
CA LEU A 549 -35.22 -16.72 9.52
C LEU A 549 -35.58 -15.81 10.69
N TYR A 550 -34.88 -15.98 11.80
CA TYR A 550 -34.81 -15.04 12.90
C TYR A 550 -33.66 -14.09 12.64
N LEU A 551 -33.97 -12.86 12.24
CA LEU A 551 -32.98 -11.87 11.82
C LEU A 551 -32.33 -11.21 13.04
N THR A 552 -31.00 -11.28 13.13
CA THR A 552 -30.21 -10.57 14.14
C THR A 552 -29.39 -9.44 13.54
N GLY A 553 -29.10 -9.48 12.24
CA GLY A 553 -28.53 -8.34 11.54
C GLY A 553 -28.64 -8.44 10.03
N LEU A 554 -28.78 -7.29 9.37
CA LEU A 554 -28.88 -7.15 7.92
C LEU A 554 -28.22 -5.84 7.49
N THR A 555 -27.35 -5.91 6.50
CA THR A 555 -26.81 -4.74 5.81
C THR A 555 -26.95 -4.94 4.30
N CYS A 556 -27.71 -4.09 3.64
CA CYS A 556 -28.08 -4.24 2.23
C CYS A 556 -28.47 -2.90 1.62
N TYR A 557 -28.15 -2.68 0.35
CA TYR A 557 -28.62 -1.51 -0.40
C TYR A 557 -30.09 -1.65 -0.84
N GLU A 558 -30.81 -0.54 -0.95
CA GLU A 558 -32.22 -0.52 -1.42
C GLU A 558 -32.32 -0.56 -2.96
N GLU A 559 -31.29 -0.11 -3.69
CA GLU A 559 -31.30 -0.07 -5.16
C GLU A 559 -31.08 -1.45 -5.82
N GLU A 560 -31.76 -1.70 -6.94
CA GLU A 560 -31.64 -2.91 -7.79
C GLU A 560 -30.21 -3.19 -8.33
N LYS A 561 -29.23 -2.32 -8.08
CA LYS A 561 -27.89 -2.39 -8.68
C LYS A 561 -26.86 -3.19 -7.90
N ASP A 562 -27.04 -3.33 -6.58
CA ASP A 562 -26.07 -4.03 -5.73
C ASP A 562 -26.67 -5.35 -5.23
N GLU A 563 -26.15 -6.45 -5.77
CA GLU A 563 -26.66 -7.79 -5.49
C GLU A 563 -26.12 -8.37 -4.18
N ASN A 564 -25.24 -7.69 -3.43
CA ASN A 564 -24.53 -8.29 -2.29
C ASN A 564 -24.89 -7.63 -0.95
N GLY A 565 -25.25 -8.45 0.05
CA GLY A 565 -25.55 -7.97 1.41
C GLY A 565 -25.01 -8.88 2.52
N PHE A 566 -24.87 -8.30 3.72
CA PHE A 566 -24.53 -9.01 4.95
C PHE A 566 -25.79 -9.46 5.68
N LEU A 567 -25.78 -10.70 6.17
CA LEU A 567 -26.91 -11.28 6.87
C LEU A 567 -26.42 -12.09 8.07
N SER A 568 -26.97 -11.81 9.25
CA SER A 568 -26.80 -12.64 10.44
C SER A 568 -28.15 -13.00 11.06
N GLY A 569 -28.26 -14.23 11.54
CA GLY A 569 -29.49 -14.71 12.18
C GLY A 569 -29.49 -16.21 12.48
N ILE A 570 -30.67 -16.70 12.89
CA ILE A 570 -30.93 -18.13 13.11
C ILE A 570 -31.94 -18.60 12.08
N LEU A 571 -31.58 -19.59 11.27
CA LEU A 571 -32.45 -20.24 10.29
C LEU A 571 -33.04 -21.52 10.87
N PHE A 572 -34.35 -21.55 11.05
CA PHE A 572 -35.12 -22.73 11.40
C PHE A 572 -35.53 -23.49 10.12
N VAL A 573 -35.43 -24.81 10.14
CA VAL A 573 -35.74 -25.69 8.99
C VAL A 573 -36.83 -26.69 9.38
N LYS A 574 -37.80 -26.90 8.48
CA LYS A 574 -38.91 -27.84 8.68
C LYS A 574 -38.47 -29.30 8.75
#